data_AF-A0A4R0MKI0-F1
#
_entry.id   AF-A0A4R0MKI0-F1
#
_cell.length_a   1.000
_cell.length_b   1.000
_cell.length_c   1.000
_cell.angle_alpha   90.00
_cell.angle_beta   90.00
_cell.angle_gamma   90.00
#
_symmetry.space_group_name_H-M   'P 1'
#
loop_
_entity.id
_entity.type
_entity.pdbx_description
1 polymer ?
#
loop_
_entity_poly.entity_id
_entity_poly.type
_entity_poly.pdbx_seq_one_letter_code
_entity_poly.pdbx_strand_id
1 'polypeptide(L)'
;MTAIQKSLPKWILIVSALFAIMEIAVSISLFLSPQSVMETVDLNAKGVDYVVNMWAVRQFALGFIFAFATFKKSIPMLTIAYIFFLVMFIGDLFIGISQKENSLIIAAVVMCAISATMLFVINKRK
;
A
#
# COMPACT_ATOMS: atom_id res chain seq x y z
N MET A 1 21.21 14.39 21.75
CA MET A 1 19.76 14.49 22.02
C MET A 1 19.33 15.93 21.78
N THR A 2 18.06 16.16 21.41
CA THR A 2 17.37 17.43 21.10
C THR A 2 17.32 17.88 19.62
N ALA A 3 16.81 17.01 18.74
CA ALA A 3 15.88 17.52 17.73
C ALA A 3 14.50 17.51 18.37
N ILE A 4 13.81 18.65 18.40
CA ILE A 4 12.39 18.73 18.70
C ILE A 4 11.71 17.78 17.71
N GLN A 5 11.45 16.55 18.16
CA GLN A 5 10.76 15.55 17.39
C GLN A 5 9.32 16.06 17.33
N LYS A 6 9.01 16.90 16.34
CA LYS A 6 7.64 17.34 16.03
C LYS A 6 6.82 16.05 16.01
N SER A 7 6.03 15.86 17.05
CA SER A 7 5.30 14.62 17.24
C SER A 7 4.39 14.45 16.04
N LEU A 8 4.45 13.27 15.43
CA LEU A 8 3.55 12.95 14.34
C LEU A 8 2.11 13.09 14.85
N PRO A 9 1.24 13.81 14.14
CA PRO A 9 -0.17 13.88 14.48
C PRO A 9 -0.76 12.48 14.61
N LYS A 10 -1.57 12.26 15.65
CA LYS A 10 -2.20 10.96 15.92
C LYS A 10 -2.98 10.43 14.70
N TRP A 11 -3.60 11.31 13.92
CA TRP A 11 -4.35 10.91 12.72
C TRP A 11 -3.46 10.32 11.61
N ILE A 12 -2.23 10.81 11.42
CA ILE A 12 -1.30 10.25 10.42
C ILE A 12 -0.93 8.81 10.83
N LEU A 13 -0.70 8.60 12.12
CA LEU A 13 -0.42 7.27 12.66
C LEU A 13 -1.62 6.32 12.51
N ILE A 14 -2.85 6.82 12.71
CA ILE A 14 -4.08 6.03 12.50
C ILE A 14 -4.21 5.63 11.03
N VAL A 15 -4.06 6.57 10.10
CA VAL A 15 -4.14 6.29 8.66
C VAL A 15 -3.04 5.31 8.23
N SER A 16 -1.81 5.49 8.73
CA SER A 16 -0.69 4.57 8.46
C SER A 16 -0.94 3.16 9.01
N ALA A 17 -1.55 3.05 10.20
CA ALA A 17 -1.91 1.76 10.79
C ALA A 17 -3.03 1.07 10.00
N LEU A 18 -4.03 1.82 9.51
CA LEU A 18 -5.08 1.27 8.67
C LEU A 18 -4.51 0.73 7.36
N PHE A 19 -3.57 1.43 6.72
CA PHE A 19 -2.87 0.92 5.55
C PHE A 19 -2.06 -0.33 5.86
N ALA A 20 -1.35 -0.37 6.99
CA ALA A 20 -0.63 -1.56 7.41
C ALA A 20 -1.55 -2.79 7.52
N ILE A 21 -2.70 -2.63 8.18
CA ILE A 21 -3.68 -3.70 8.36
C ILE A 21 -4.26 -4.12 7.01
N MET A 22 -4.64 -3.16 6.17
CA MET A 22 -5.21 -3.43 4.85
C MET A 22 -4.25 -4.23 3.97
N GLU A 23 -2.98 -3.83 3.90
CA GLU A 23 -1.96 -4.51 3.10
C GLU A 23 -1.67 -5.93 3.59
N ILE A 24 -1.60 -6.12 4.91
CA ILE A 24 -1.46 -7.46 5.50
C ILE A 24 -2.69 -8.32 5.21
N ALA A 25 -3.89 -7.77 5.33
CA ALA A 25 -5.13 -8.49 5.04
C ALA A 25 -5.19 -8.93 3.57
N VAL A 26 -4.86 -8.04 2.63
CA VAL A 26 -4.81 -8.37 1.20
C VAL A 26 -3.77 -9.47 0.93
N SER A 27 -2.60 -9.41 1.56
CA SER A 27 -1.60 -10.47 1.44
C SER A 27 -2.13 -11.83 1.90
N ILE A 28 -2.78 -11.88 3.07
CA ILE A 28 -3.37 -13.10 3.61
C ILE A 28 -4.47 -13.62 2.68
N SER A 29 -5.33 -12.74 2.16
CA SER A 29 -6.37 -13.12 1.20
C SER A 29 -5.79 -13.70 -0.09
N LEU A 30 -4.70 -13.13 -0.61
CA LEU A 30 -4.03 -13.66 -1.81
C LEU A 30 -3.41 -15.05 -1.59
N PHE A 31 -2.92 -15.35 -0.38
CA PHE A 31 -2.39 -16.69 -0.06
C PHE A 31 -3.48 -17.72 0.21
N LEU A 32 -4.55 -17.34 0.93
CA LEU A 32 -5.56 -18.29 1.39
C LEU A 32 -6.74 -18.44 0.43
N SER A 33 -7.10 -17.37 -0.27
CA SER A 33 -8.26 -17.32 -1.17
C SER A 33 -8.02 -16.32 -2.31
N PRO A 34 -7.08 -16.59 -3.23
CA PRO A 34 -6.78 -15.69 -4.36
C PRO A 34 -8.00 -15.40 -5.24
N GLN A 35 -8.96 -16.33 -5.28
CA GLN A 35 -10.23 -16.20 -5.99
C GLN A 35 -11.07 -15.02 -5.49
N SER A 36 -10.98 -14.69 -4.20
CA SER A 36 -11.71 -13.56 -3.60
C SER A 36 -11.17 -12.19 -4.00
N VAL A 37 -9.96 -12.14 -4.56
CA VAL A 37 -9.28 -10.90 -4.96
C VAL A 37 -9.15 -10.82 -6.49
N MET A 38 -9.11 -11.97 -7.18
CA MET A 38 -8.91 -12.09 -8.62
C MET A 38 -10.00 -12.96 -9.27
N GLU A 39 -11.24 -12.48 -9.25
CA GLU A 39 -12.39 -13.21 -9.80
C GLU A 39 -12.30 -13.41 -11.32
N THR A 40 -11.55 -12.57 -12.03
CA THR A 40 -11.44 -12.58 -13.51
C THR A 40 -10.23 -13.32 -14.06
N VAL A 41 -9.36 -13.86 -13.20
CA VAL A 41 -8.10 -14.52 -13.61
C VAL A 41 -8.24 -16.04 -13.57
N ASP A 42 -7.80 -16.72 -14.63
CA ASP A 42 -7.69 -18.19 -14.63
C ASP A 42 -6.51 -18.64 -13.75
N LEU A 43 -6.82 -19.01 -12.51
CA LEU A 43 -5.83 -19.46 -11.53
C LEU A 43 -5.24 -20.84 -11.85
N ASN A 44 -5.83 -21.61 -12.77
CA ASN A 44 -5.28 -22.91 -13.17
C ASN A 44 -4.21 -22.78 -14.28
N ALA A 45 -4.02 -21.58 -14.84
CA ALA A 45 -3.00 -21.35 -15.84
C ALA A 45 -1.59 -21.40 -15.24
N LYS A 46 -0.67 -22.09 -15.92
CA LYS A 46 0.71 -22.26 -15.45
C LYS A 46 1.39 -20.90 -15.23
N GLY A 47 1.92 -20.70 -14.03
CA GLY A 47 2.67 -19.49 -13.66
C GLY A 47 1.82 -18.39 -13.02
N VAL A 48 0.49 -18.48 -13.04
CA VAL A 48 -0.38 -17.50 -12.37
C VAL A 48 -0.17 -17.54 -10.86
N ASP A 49 -0.14 -18.73 -10.25
CA ASP A 49 0.17 -18.89 -8.82
C ASP A 49 1.48 -18.21 -8.40
N TYR A 50 2.48 -18.21 -9.27
CA TYR A 50 3.75 -17.53 -8.99
C TYR A 50 3.57 -16.00 -8.93
N VAL A 51 2.84 -15.42 -9.88
CA VAL A 51 2.54 -13.98 -9.91
C VAL A 51 1.67 -13.58 -8.71
N VAL A 52 0.69 -14.41 -8.36
CA VAL A 52 -0.17 -14.22 -7.18
C VAL A 52 0.66 -14.20 -5.90
N ASN A 53 1.57 -15.16 -5.73
CA ASN A 53 2.44 -15.21 -4.56
C ASN A 53 3.43 -14.03 -4.52
N MET A 54 3.98 -13.60 -5.66
CA MET A 54 4.81 -12.39 -5.73
C MET A 54 4.04 -11.15 -5.29
N TRP A 55 2.78 -11.02 -5.73
CA TRP A 55 1.92 -9.92 -5.29
C TRP A 55 1.58 -10.01 -3.80
N ALA A 56 1.26 -11.20 -3.29
CA ALA A 56 0.98 -11.41 -1.88
C ALA A 56 2.17 -11.02 -0.98
N VAL A 57 3.39 -11.41 -1.38
CA VAL A 57 4.63 -11.03 -0.66
C VAL A 57 4.88 -9.52 -0.74
N ARG A 58 4.56 -8.88 -1.86
CA ARG A 58 4.65 -7.41 -1.99
C ARG A 58 3.73 -6.69 -1.00
N GLN A 59 2.46 -7.09 -0.93
CA GLN A 59 1.51 -6.49 0.01
C GLN A 59 1.91 -6.75 1.47
N PHE A 60 2.45 -7.95 1.76
CA PHE A 60 3.00 -8.25 3.08
C PHE A 60 4.15 -7.30 3.46
N ALA A 61 5.13 -7.13 2.54
CA ALA A 61 6.30 -6.29 2.79
C ALA A 61 5.89 -4.83 3.04
N LEU A 62 4.97 -4.29 2.23
CA LEU A 62 4.46 -2.92 2.42
C LEU A 62 3.69 -2.78 3.73
N GLY A 63 2.80 -3.73 4.04
CA GLY A 63 2.06 -3.76 5.30
C GLY A 63 3.00 -3.77 6.51
N PHE A 64 4.07 -4.57 6.46
CA PHE A 64 5.08 -4.62 7.50
C PHE A 64 5.87 -3.30 7.62
N ILE A 65 6.27 -2.71 6.50
CA ILE A 65 6.96 -1.41 6.49
C ILE A 65 6.08 -0.32 7.12
N PHE A 66 4.79 -0.26 6.78
CA PHE A 66 3.84 0.69 7.37
C PHE A 66 3.63 0.41 8.86
N ALA A 67 3.45 -0.85 9.27
CA ALA A 67 3.30 -1.23 10.68
C ALA A 67 4.52 -0.79 11.49
N PHE A 68 5.72 -1.10 11.01
CA PHE A 68 6.97 -0.79 11.69
C PHE A 68 7.26 0.72 11.71
N ALA A 69 7.01 1.43 10.60
CA ALA A 69 7.17 2.89 10.53
C ALA A 69 6.21 3.61 11.49
N THR A 70 4.97 3.10 11.61
CA THR A 70 3.96 3.60 12.54
C THR A 70 4.36 3.34 13.98
N PHE A 71 4.84 2.13 14.30
CA PHE A 71 5.30 1.77 15.64
C PHE A 71 6.51 2.61 16.09
N LYS A 72 7.49 2.80 15.21
CA LYS A 72 8.68 3.63 15.47
C LYS A 72 8.40 5.13 15.42
N LYS A 73 7.20 5.56 14.97
CA LYS A 73 6.82 6.97 14.79
C LYS A 73 7.88 7.76 14.00
N SER A 74 8.46 7.12 12.99
CA SER A 74 9.58 7.68 12.22
C SER A 74 9.08 8.40 10.98
N ILE A 75 9.19 9.74 10.96
CA ILE A 75 8.86 10.59 9.82
C ILE A 75 9.60 10.17 8.53
N PRO A 76 10.94 9.97 8.53
CA PRO A 76 11.63 9.59 7.30
C PRO A 76 11.17 8.23 6.78
N MET A 77 10.90 7.27 7.67
CA MET A 77 10.44 5.94 7.27
C MET A 77 9.02 5.96 6.69
N LEU A 78 8.10 6.71 7.31
CA LEU A 78 6.75 6.90 6.76
C LEU A 78 6.78 7.61 5.41
N THR A 79 7.66 8.61 5.23
CA THR A 79 7.80 9.30 3.93
C THR A 79 8.21 8.33 2.83
N ILE A 80 9.20 7.48 3.09
CA ILE A 80 9.64 6.45 2.14
C ILE A 80 8.52 5.46 1.87
N ALA A 81 7.82 4.98 2.91
CA ALA A 81 6.69 4.06 2.77
C ALA A 81 5.59 4.64 1.86
N TYR A 82 5.20 5.91 2.08
CA TYR A 82 4.21 6.58 1.24
C TYR A 82 4.67 6.83 -0.20
N ILE A 83 5.97 7.05 -0.43
CA ILE A 83 6.52 7.14 -1.80
C ILE A 83 6.41 5.78 -2.50
N PHE A 84 6.82 4.70 -1.84
CA PHE A 84 6.70 3.35 -2.40
C PHE A 84 5.24 2.99 -2.69
N PHE A 85 4.34 3.33 -1.75
CA PHE A 85 2.91 3.13 -1.90
C PHE A 85 2.35 3.89 -3.11
N LEU A 86 2.74 5.16 -3.28
CA LEU A 86 2.34 5.97 -4.43
C LEU A 86 2.84 5.36 -5.76
N VAL A 87 4.12 4.98 -5.83
CA VAL A 87 4.70 4.36 -7.04
C VAL A 87 3.98 3.06 -7.39
N MET A 88 3.63 2.26 -6.38
CA MET A 88 2.87 1.03 -6.58
C MET A 88 1.50 1.31 -7.20
N PHE A 89 0.72 2.23 -6.63
CA PHE A 89 -0.62 2.54 -7.17
C PHE A 89 -0.58 3.23 -8.53
N ILE A 90 0.49 3.95 -8.86
CA ILE A 90 0.71 4.42 -10.24
C ILE A 90 0.89 3.22 -11.18
N GLY A 91 1.64 2.20 -10.77
CA GLY A 91 1.76 0.94 -11.51
C GLY A 91 0.41 0.24 -11.68
N ASP A 92 -0.36 0.09 -10.60
CA ASP A 92 -1.68 -0.53 -10.62
C ASP A 92 -2.67 0.28 -11.49
N LEU A 93 -2.53 1.60 -11.57
CA LEU A 93 -3.31 2.45 -12.48
C LEU A 93 -3.01 2.13 -13.95
N PHE A 94 -1.74 1.98 -14.33
CA PHE A 94 -1.37 1.57 -15.69
C PHE A 94 -1.90 0.19 -16.04
N ILE A 95 -1.85 -0.75 -15.09
CA ILE A 95 -2.42 -2.09 -15.25
C ILE A 95 -3.94 -1.99 -15.43
N GLY A 96 -4.64 -1.22 -14.60
CA GLY A 96 -6.09 -1.02 -14.70
C GLY A 96 -6.52 -0.42 -16.04
N ILE A 97 -5.79 0.58 -16.54
CA ILE A 97 -6.03 1.15 -17.87
C ILE A 97 -5.79 0.11 -18.97
N SER A 98 -4.71 -0.66 -18.88
CA SER A 98 -4.39 -1.71 -19.87
C SER A 98 -5.43 -2.83 -19.89
N GLN A 99 -5.97 -3.21 -18.75
CA GLN A 99 -6.98 -4.27 -18.61
C GLN A 99 -8.42 -3.74 -18.74
N LYS A 100 -8.61 -2.41 -18.85
CA LYS A 100 -9.93 -1.74 -18.87
C LYS A 100 -10.81 -2.08 -17.65
N GLU A 101 -10.16 -2.32 -16.52
CA GLU A 101 -10.79 -2.68 -15.24
C GLU A 101 -11.10 -1.41 -14.44
N ASN A 102 -12.35 -0.91 -14.56
CA ASN A 102 -12.78 0.34 -13.92
C ASN A 102 -12.60 0.33 -12.40
N SER A 103 -12.80 -0.83 -11.76
CA SER A 103 -12.62 -0.99 -10.31
C SER A 103 -11.17 -0.70 -9.89
N LEU A 104 -10.20 -1.28 -10.61
CA LEU A 104 -8.78 -1.11 -10.34
C LEU A 104 -8.33 0.33 -10.61
N ILE A 105 -8.85 0.96 -11.66
CA ILE A 105 -8.57 2.38 -11.97
C ILE A 105 -9.07 3.29 -10.85
N ILE A 106 -10.31 3.12 -10.40
CA ILE A 106 -10.90 3.96 -9.34
C ILE A 106 -10.12 3.78 -8.04
N ALA A 107 -9.83 2.53 -7.64
CA ALA A 107 -9.05 2.24 -6.45
C ALA A 107 -7.66 2.88 -6.53
N ALA A 108 -6.96 2.73 -7.66
CA ALA A 108 -5.62 3.27 -7.86
C ALA A 108 -5.59 4.81 -7.81
N VAL A 109 -6.58 5.48 -8.41
CA VAL A 109 -6.68 6.95 -8.36
C VAL A 109 -6.92 7.44 -6.93
N VAL A 110 -7.85 6.82 -6.20
CA VAL A 110 -8.14 7.18 -4.81
C VAL A 110 -6.91 7.00 -3.93
N MET A 111 -6.21 5.88 -4.07
CA MET A 111 -5.03 5.58 -3.27
C MET A 111 -3.84 6.48 -3.62
N CYS A 112 -3.66 6.84 -4.89
CA CYS A 112 -2.70 7.87 -5.30
C CYS A 112 -3.00 9.22 -4.65
N ALA A 113 -4.26 9.65 -4.67
CA ALA A 113 -4.67 10.92 -4.07
C ALA A 113 -4.43 10.97 -2.56
N ILE A 114 -4.76 9.87 -1.85
CA ILE A 114 -4.50 9.77 -0.40
C ILE A 114 -2.99 9.80 -0.14
N SER A 115 -2.20 9.01 -0.88
CA SER A 115 -0.74 8.94 -0.72
C SER A 115 -0.07 10.30 -0.96
N ALA A 116 -0.45 11.00 -2.03
CA ALA A 116 0.05 12.33 -2.35
C ALA A 116 -0.31 13.34 -1.26
N THR A 117 -1.55 13.29 -0.74
CA THR A 117 -2.00 14.14 0.36
C THR A 117 -1.18 13.88 1.63
N MET A 118 -0.95 12.61 1.97
CA MET A 118 -0.13 12.22 3.14
C MET A 118 1.32 12.70 3.00
N LEU A 119 1.93 12.53 1.83
CA LEU A 119 3.27 13.05 1.55
C LEU A 119 3.33 14.57 1.65
N PHE A 120 2.37 15.28 1.07
CA PHE A 120 2.31 16.74 1.13
C PHE A 120 2.23 17.25 2.58
N VAL A 121 1.38 16.63 3.40
CA VAL A 121 1.21 17.00 4.81
C VAL A 121 2.45 16.68 5.64
N ILE A 122 3.09 15.54 5.41
CA ILE A 122 4.34 15.17 6.10
C ILE A 122 5.46 16.13 5.71
N ASN A 123 5.60 16.45 4.42
CA ASN A 123 6.65 17.33 3.93
C ASN A 123 6.47 18.79 4.37
N LYS A 124 5.23 19.30 4.42
CA LYS A 124 4.92 20.63 4.97
C LYS A 124 5.26 20.77 6.46
N ARG A 125 5.41 19.65 7.19
CA ARG A 125 5.72 19.63 8.62
C ARG A 125 7.20 19.43 8.94
N LYS A 126 8.00 18.96 7.98
CA LYS A 126 9.46 18.89 8.06
C LYS A 126 10.03 20.31 8.24
#